data_AF-A0A5D3Y9B0-F1
#
_entry.id   AF-A0A5D3Y9B0-F1
#
_cell.length_a   1.000
_cell.length_b   1.000
_cell.length_c   1.000
_cell.angle_alpha   90.00
_cell.angle_beta   90.00
_cell.angle_gamma   90.00
#
_symmetry.space_group_name_H-M   'P 1'
#
loop_
_entity.id
_entity.type
_entity.pdbx_description
1 polymer ?
#
loop_
_entity_poly.entity_id
_entity_poly.type
_entity_poly.pdbx_seq_one_letter_code
_entity_poly.pdbx_strand_id
1 'polypeptide(L)'
;MLKNHTAGSPMDESVKWSNLSRNEMAEKLKQCGFSVSVTVVDQLLDKHHFRRRQAFKVEAGKKNLPHRDEQFKNIERLKEEYRVQGNPVMSMDVKKKN
;
A
#
# COMPACT_ATOMS: atom_id res chain seq x y z
N MET A 1 -19.29 -11.94 5.47
CA MET A 1 -18.74 -12.07 4.10
C MET A 1 -17.92 -10.86 3.63
N LEU A 2 -18.25 -9.60 4.00
CA LEU A 2 -17.46 -8.41 3.60
C LEU A 2 -16.13 -8.23 4.37
N LYS A 3 -16.03 -8.73 5.61
CA LYS A 3 -14.83 -8.58 6.47
C LYS A 3 -13.55 -9.13 5.84
N ASN A 4 -13.63 -10.21 5.07
CA ASN A 4 -12.46 -10.86 4.47
C ASN A 4 -11.94 -10.14 3.21
N HIS A 5 -12.75 -9.24 2.64
CA HIS A 5 -12.41 -8.48 1.42
C HIS A 5 -12.26 -6.99 1.69
N THR A 6 -12.47 -6.57 2.94
CA THR A 6 -12.27 -5.20 3.40
C THR A 6 -10.92 -5.14 4.07
N ALA A 7 -10.01 -4.34 3.51
CA ALA A 7 -8.75 -4.03 4.16
C ALA A 7 -8.74 -2.53 4.50
N GLY A 8 -8.26 -2.23 5.71
CA GLY A 8 -8.15 -0.86 6.22
C GLY A 8 -6.73 -0.33 6.05
N SER A 9 -6.58 0.99 6.12
CA SER A 9 -5.26 1.59 6.25
C SER A 9 -4.70 1.31 7.66
N PRO A 10 -3.48 0.77 7.81
CA PRO A 10 -2.84 0.65 9.11
C PRO A 10 -2.52 2.01 9.76
N MET A 11 -2.69 3.11 9.01
CA MET A 11 -2.48 4.49 9.47
C MET A 11 -3.79 5.24 9.71
N ASP A 12 -4.90 4.79 9.16
CA ASP A 12 -6.19 5.49 9.27
C ASP A 12 -7.34 4.47 9.27
N GLU A 13 -7.92 4.25 10.44
CA GLU A 13 -9.00 3.29 10.63
C GLU A 13 -10.31 3.69 9.92
N SER A 14 -10.44 4.97 9.55
CA SER A 14 -11.58 5.48 8.80
C SER A 14 -11.52 5.10 7.32
N VAL A 15 -10.32 4.82 6.80
CA VAL A 15 -10.11 4.47 5.39
C VAL A 15 -10.23 2.97 5.20
N LYS A 16 -11.31 2.55 4.56
CA LYS A 16 -11.57 1.16 4.18
C LYS A 16 -11.54 1.04 2.66
N TRP A 17 -10.88 0.01 2.16
CA TRP A 17 -10.97 -0.37 0.76
C TRP A 17 -11.49 -1.79 0.64
N SER A 18 -12.31 -2.01 -0.39
CA SER A 18 -12.77 -3.33 -0.79
C SER A 18 -11.92 -3.79 -1.99
N ASN A 19 -11.53 -5.07 -2.00
CA ASN A 19 -10.92 -5.69 -3.18
C ASN A 19 -11.94 -6.08 -4.26
N LEU A 20 -13.23 -5.81 -4.04
CA LEU A 20 -14.29 -6.11 -5.01
C LEU A 20 -14.54 -4.91 -5.92
N SER A 21 -14.70 -5.18 -7.21
CA SER A 21 -15.21 -4.19 -8.15
C SER A 21 -16.66 -3.82 -7.85
N ARG A 22 -17.11 -2.66 -8.32
CA ARG A 22 -18.50 -2.18 -8.14
C ARG A 22 -19.53 -3.14 -8.75
N ASN A 23 -19.18 -3.75 -9.89
CA ASN A 23 -20.02 -4.75 -10.55
C ASN A 23 -20.12 -6.03 -9.72
N GLU A 24 -19.01 -6.55 -9.20
CA GLU A 24 -19.03 -7.73 -8.32
C GLU A 24 -19.82 -7.48 -7.03
N MET A 25 -19.76 -6.25 -6.50
CA MET A 25 -20.59 -5.88 -5.34
C MET A 25 -22.08 -5.85 -5.70
N ALA A 26 -22.45 -5.28 -6.85
CA ALA A 26 -23.83 -5.29 -7.34
C ALA A 26 -24.34 -6.72 -7.59
N GLU A 27 -23.53 -7.59 -8.19
CA GLU A 27 -23.89 -9.01 -8.41
C GLU A 27 -24.06 -9.78 -7.09
N LYS A 28 -23.16 -9.59 -6.12
CA LYS A 28 -23.31 -10.21 -4.79
C LYS A 28 -24.55 -9.71 -4.05
N LEU A 29 -24.86 -8.43 -4.16
CA LEU A 29 -26.09 -7.87 -3.57
C LEU A 29 -27.34 -8.43 -4.26
N LYS A 30 -27.29 -8.61 -5.58
CA LYS A 30 -28.34 -9.29 -6.36
C LYS A 30 -28.52 -10.74 -5.93
N GLN A 31 -27.43 -11.48 -5.67
CA GLN A 31 -27.49 -12.85 -5.12
C GLN A 31 -28.10 -12.89 -3.71
N CYS A 32 -27.94 -11.83 -2.92
CA CYS A 32 -28.60 -11.66 -1.63
C CYS A 32 -30.05 -11.16 -1.73
N GLY A 33 -30.62 -11.01 -2.94
CA GLY A 33 -32.00 -10.58 -3.16
C GLY A 33 -32.19 -9.07 -3.29
N PHE A 34 -31.11 -8.28 -3.27
CA PHE A 34 -31.16 -6.83 -3.43
C PHE A 34 -30.73 -6.44 -4.85
N SER A 35 -31.69 -6.10 -5.71
CA SER A 35 -31.40 -5.57 -7.05
C SER A 35 -30.98 -4.10 -6.94
N VAL A 36 -29.68 -3.86 -6.78
CA VAL A 36 -29.10 -2.52 -6.69
C VAL A 36 -28.27 -2.19 -7.92
N SER A 37 -28.42 -0.97 -8.43
CA SER A 37 -27.57 -0.46 -9.52
C SER A 37 -26.16 -0.16 -8.99
N VAL A 38 -25.18 -0.18 -9.90
CA VAL A 38 -23.80 0.25 -9.65
C VAL A 38 -23.74 1.65 -9.02
N THR A 39 -24.64 2.55 -9.43
CA THR A 39 -24.77 3.90 -8.86
C THR A 39 -25.16 3.89 -7.38
N VAL A 40 -26.02 2.96 -6.98
CA VAL A 40 -26.44 2.80 -5.57
C VAL A 40 -25.29 2.21 -4.75
N VAL A 41 -24.54 1.28 -5.33
CA VAL A 41 -23.30 0.76 -4.73
C VAL A 41 -22.29 1.89 -4.53
N ASP A 42 -22.14 2.81 -5.49
CA ASP A 42 -21.28 3.99 -5.34
C ASP A 42 -21.70 4.90 -4.19
N GLN A 43 -22.99 5.24 -4.11
CA GLN A 43 -23.53 6.05 -3.02
C GLN A 43 -23.33 5.36 -1.65
N LEU A 44 -23.47 4.04 -1.59
CA LEU A 44 -23.22 3.26 -0.37
C LEU A 44 -21.75 3.28 0.03
N LEU A 45 -20.84 3.11 -0.94
CA LEU A 45 -19.40 3.18 -0.69
C LEU A 45 -18.99 4.56 -0.18
N ASP A 46 -19.50 5.63 -0.79
CA ASP A 46 -19.24 7.01 -0.36
C ASP A 46 -19.76 7.28 1.06
N LYS A 47 -21.00 6.84 1.36
CA LYS A 47 -21.60 6.98 2.69
C LYS A 47 -20.82 6.23 3.77
N HIS A 48 -20.22 5.10 3.42
CA HIS A 48 -19.42 4.28 4.34
C HIS A 48 -17.90 4.58 4.27
N HIS A 49 -17.51 5.70 3.65
CA HIS A 49 -16.12 6.16 3.53
C HIS A 49 -15.16 5.18 2.86
N PHE A 50 -15.68 4.34 1.96
CA PHE A 50 -14.82 3.47 1.16
C PHE A 50 -14.07 4.29 0.12
N ARG A 51 -12.75 4.15 0.09
CA ARG A 51 -11.89 4.84 -0.88
C ARG A 51 -11.44 3.88 -1.97
N ARG A 52 -11.29 4.39 -3.19
CA ARG A 52 -10.70 3.63 -4.30
C ARG A 52 -9.21 3.46 -4.05
N ARG A 53 -8.75 2.22 -3.86
CA ARG A 53 -7.33 1.92 -3.78
C ARG A 53 -6.74 1.88 -5.19
N GLN A 54 -5.99 2.91 -5.56
CA GLN A 54 -5.16 2.87 -6.76
C GLN A 54 -3.78 2.33 -6.37
N ALA A 55 -3.32 1.29 -7.06
CA ALA A 55 -1.95 0.81 -6.89
C ALA A 55 -0.99 1.90 -7.42
N PHE A 56 -0.43 2.70 -6.51
CA PHE A 56 0.55 3.71 -6.85
C PHE A 56 1.95 3.10 -6.67
N LYS A 57 2.54 2.63 -7.77
CA LYS A 57 3.95 2.24 -7.78
C LYS A 57 4.78 3.47 -8.09
N VAL A 58 5.38 4.07 -7.07
CA VAL A 58 6.46 5.04 -7.27
C VAL A 58 7.70 4.24 -7.64
N GLU A 59 8.23 4.46 -8.84
CA GLU A 59 9.60 4.06 -9.13
C GLU A 59 10.51 4.95 -8.27
N ALA A 60 11.01 4.40 -7.16
CA ALA A 60 12.02 5.06 -6.35
C ALA A 60 13.28 5.25 -7.22
N GLY A 61 13.73 6.50 -7.37
CA GLY A 61 14.93 6.84 -8.15
C GLY A 61 14.70 7.41 -9.55
N LYS A 62 13.54 8.01 -9.85
CA LYS A 62 13.42 8.82 -11.08
C LYS A 62 14.23 10.12 -10.98
N LYS A 63 15.15 10.29 -11.93
CA LYS A 63 16.19 11.31 -12.13
C LYS A 63 17.48 11.08 -11.34
N ASN A 64 18.56 10.81 -12.10
CA ASN A 64 19.98 11.03 -11.80
C ASN A 64 20.22 11.70 -10.44
N LEU A 65 20.20 10.90 -9.37
CA LEU A 65 20.74 11.31 -8.08
C LEU A 65 22.25 11.39 -8.28
N PRO A 66 22.86 12.59 -8.22
CA PRO A 66 24.29 12.71 -8.35
C PRO A 66 24.94 11.87 -7.24
N HIS A 67 26.03 11.16 -7.57
CA HIS A 67 26.80 10.33 -6.63
C HIS A 67 26.09 9.07 -6.10
N ARG A 68 25.05 8.55 -6.76
CA ARG A 68 24.40 7.28 -6.38
C ARG A 68 25.39 6.12 -6.24
N ASP A 69 26.23 5.91 -7.25
CA ASP A 69 27.20 4.81 -7.23
C ASP A 69 28.30 5.03 -6.18
N GLU A 70 28.70 6.28 -5.94
CA GLU A 70 29.65 6.62 -4.89
C GLU A 70 29.08 6.35 -3.50
N GLN A 71 27.79 6.61 -3.29
CA GLN A 71 27.09 6.29 -2.04
C GLN A 71 27.11 4.78 -1.77
N PHE A 72 26.82 3.94 -2.78
CA PHE A 72 26.85 2.49 -2.63
C PHE A 72 28.26 1.96 -2.34
N LYS A 73 29.29 2.48 -3.04
CA LYS A 73 30.69 2.13 -2.78
C LYS A 73 31.13 2.50 -1.37
N ASN A 74 30.71 3.67 -0.87
CA ASN A 74 31.00 4.10 0.50
C ASN A 74 30.32 3.20 1.54
N ILE A 75 29.07 2.80 1.31
CA ILE A 75 28.36 1.86 2.19
C ILE A 75 29.06 0.49 2.19
N GLU A 76 29.49 0.00 1.04
CA GLU A 76 30.21 -1.27 0.93
C GLU A 76 31.54 -1.25 1.70
N ARG A 77 32.33 -0.18 1.53
CA ARG A 77 33.57 0.02 2.29
C ARG A 77 33.33 0.01 3.80
N LEU A 78 32.32 0.75 4.27
CA LEU A 78 31.98 0.84 5.69
C LEU A 78 31.51 -0.52 6.23
N LYS A 79 30.72 -1.27 5.46
CA LYS A 79 30.27 -2.62 5.86
C LYS A 79 31.44 -3.57 6.06
N GLU A 80 32.45 -3.54 5.18
CA GLU A 80 33.62 -4.40 5.30
C GLU A 80 34.47 -4.02 6.52
N GLU A 81 34.70 -2.72 6.74
CA GLU A 81 35.42 -2.22 7.91
C GLU A 81 34.75 -2.64 9.22
N TYR A 82 33.44 -2.44 9.33
CA TYR A 82 32.68 -2.85 10.53
C TYR A 82 32.65 -4.36 10.71
N ARG A 83 32.63 -5.14 9.62
CA ARG A 83 32.70 -6.60 9.68
C ARG A 83 34.04 -7.11 10.20
N VAL A 84 35.15 -6.49 9.77
CA VAL A 84 36.50 -6.80 10.27
C VAL A 84 36.64 -6.41 11.76
N GLN A 85 36.02 -5.31 12.18
CA GLN A 85 36.00 -4.87 13.57
C GLN A 85 35.04 -5.68 14.48
N GLY A 86 34.31 -6.66 13.93
CA GLY A 86 33.35 -7.48 14.67
C GLY A 86 32.05 -6.76 15.03
N ASN A 87 31.79 -5.59 14.43
CA ASN A 87 30.59 -4.80 14.68
C ASN A 87 29.39 -5.34 13.88
N PRO A 88 28.19 -5.41 14.47
CA PRO A 88 26.99 -5.88 13.78
C PRO A 88 26.54 -4.85 12.73
N VAL A 89 26.33 -5.32 11.50
CA VAL A 89 25.75 -4.50 10.42
C VAL A 89 24.23 -4.67 10.41
N MET A 90 23.51 -3.62 10.81
CA MET A 90 22.05 -3.62 10.88
C MET A 90 21.43 -3.02 9.62
N SER A 91 20.49 -3.75 9.00
CA SER A 91 19.65 -3.21 7.92
C SER A 91 18.33 -2.72 8.51
N MET A 92 18.10 -1.40 8.51
CA MET A 92 16.85 -0.80 8.98
C MET A 92 16.04 -0.26 7.80
N ASP A 93 14.90 -0.89 7.52
CA ASP A 93 13.86 -0.35 6.64
C ASP A 93 12.97 0.59 7.48
N VAL A 94 12.99 1.88 7.16
CA VAL A 94 12.10 2.85 7.80
C VAL A 94 10.90 3.05 6.89
N LYS A 95 9.72 2.67 7.38
CA LYS A 95 8.46 3.07 6.73
C LYS A 95 8.26 4.57 6.95
N LYS A 96 8.23 5.34 5.86
CA LYS A 96 7.86 6.76 5.91
C LYS A 96 6.44 6.88 6.48
N LYS A 97 6.35 7.44 7.69
CA LYS A 97 5.10 7.94 8.26
C LYS A 97 4.90 9.35 7.68
N ASN A 98 3.90 9.51 6.81
CA ASN A 98 3.35 10.83 6.50
C ASN A 98 2.15 11.06 7.42
#